data_AF-A0A929Z0J9-F1
#
_entry.id   AF-A0A929Z0J9-F1
#
_cell.length_a   1.000
_cell.length_b   1.000
_cell.length_c   1.000
_cell.angle_alpha   90.00
_cell.angle_beta   90.00
_cell.angle_gamma   90.00
#
_symmetry.space_group_name_H-M   'P 1'
#
loop_
_entity.id
_entity.type
_entity.pdbx_description
1 polymer ?
#
loop_
_entity_poly.entity_id
_entity_poly.type
_entity_poly.pdbx_seq_one_letter_code
_entity_poly.pdbx_strand_id
1 'polypeptide(L)'
;ADDAACRRRIDKAVRLQGGVEVQARCEGLLDAAMEFTVDADGKVHFEGLSLFTTAPGGAYGGNLTAHPDRLRRTWLDCAAKAGCPLSERVLETLIERTASRLEACYGAGQVDETMRYVGPLGVDVLGAREGWLPYVEINLRRTMGHVALAVGARFSPDRSPRLLRVADDGLHLDEWNEA
;
A
#
# COMPACT_ATOMS: atom_id res chain seq x y z
N ALA A 1 -13.54 14.40 -19.98
CA ALA A 1 -13.51 12.94 -19.74
C ALA A 1 -14.76 12.33 -20.39
N ASP A 2 -14.75 11.07 -20.80
CA ASP A 2 -15.96 10.40 -21.31
C ASP A 2 -16.88 10.04 -20.12
N ASP A 3 -17.81 10.94 -19.82
CA ASP A 3 -18.80 10.80 -18.75
C ASP A 3 -19.61 9.50 -18.86
N ALA A 4 -19.81 8.97 -20.09
CA ALA A 4 -20.55 7.73 -20.29
C ALA A 4 -19.75 6.50 -19.84
N ALA A 5 -18.44 6.48 -20.08
CA ALA A 5 -17.57 5.40 -19.60
C ALA A 5 -17.46 5.39 -18.07
N CYS A 6 -17.38 6.57 -17.45
CA CYS A 6 -17.38 6.69 -16.00
C CYS A 6 -18.69 6.17 -15.38
N ARG A 7 -19.84 6.60 -15.91
CA ARG A 7 -21.17 6.13 -15.46
C ARG A 7 -21.31 4.61 -15.57
N ARG A 8 -20.90 4.00 -16.68
CA ARG A 8 -20.93 2.53 -16.84
C ARG A 8 -20.12 1.80 -15.76
N ARG A 9 -18.97 2.36 -15.34
CA ARG A 9 -18.16 1.79 -14.24
C ARG A 9 -18.86 1.93 -12.90
N ILE A 10 -19.42 3.10 -12.61
CA ILE A 10 -20.20 3.36 -11.39
C ILE A 10 -21.39 2.41 -11.30
N ASP A 11 -22.21 2.32 -12.35
CA ASP A 11 -23.39 1.45 -12.38
C ASP A 11 -23.02 -0.01 -12.18
N LYS A 12 -21.91 -0.45 -12.80
CA LYS A 12 -21.38 -1.81 -12.60
C LYS A 12 -20.94 -2.03 -11.15
N ALA A 13 -20.22 -1.08 -10.55
CA ALA A 13 -19.75 -1.18 -9.17
C ALA A 13 -20.93 -1.21 -8.18
N VAL A 14 -21.91 -0.30 -8.31
CA VAL A 14 -23.13 -0.32 -7.48
C VAL A 14 -23.87 -1.64 -7.62
N ARG A 15 -24.04 -2.15 -8.85
CA ARG A 15 -24.74 -3.43 -9.10
C ARG A 15 -24.02 -4.64 -8.50
N LEU A 16 -22.69 -4.67 -8.52
CA LEU A 16 -21.89 -5.84 -8.10
C LEU A 16 -21.41 -5.77 -6.65
N GLN A 17 -21.18 -4.57 -6.12
CA GLN A 17 -20.52 -4.32 -4.83
C GLN A 17 -21.40 -3.50 -3.86
N GLY A 18 -22.57 -3.02 -4.30
CA GLY A 18 -23.55 -2.34 -3.44
C GLY A 18 -23.29 -0.86 -3.21
N GLY A 19 -22.18 -0.31 -3.71
CA GLY A 19 -21.86 1.11 -3.55
C GLY A 19 -20.64 1.55 -4.35
N VAL A 20 -20.37 2.85 -4.30
CA VAL A 20 -19.15 3.47 -4.80
C VAL A 20 -18.69 4.54 -3.81
N GLU A 21 -17.38 4.66 -3.64
CA GLU A 21 -16.77 5.84 -3.03
C GLU A 21 -16.34 6.79 -4.15
N VAL A 22 -16.56 8.10 -3.94
CA VAL A 22 -16.15 9.14 -4.88
C VAL A 22 -15.19 10.07 -4.17
N GLN A 23 -13.98 10.19 -4.71
CA GLN A 23 -12.93 11.04 -4.17
C GLN A 23 -12.38 11.95 -5.27
N ALA A 24 -11.69 13.02 -4.87
CA ALA A 24 -11.01 13.90 -5.81
C ALA A 24 -9.92 13.10 -6.55
N ARG A 25 -9.72 13.35 -7.85
CA ARG A 25 -8.60 12.71 -8.54
C ARG A 25 -7.31 13.43 -8.17
N CYS A 26 -6.36 12.69 -7.64
CA CYS A 26 -4.99 13.16 -7.46
C CYS A 26 -4.08 12.47 -8.47
N GLU A 27 -3.13 13.22 -9.02
CA GLU A 27 -2.10 12.66 -9.88
C GLU A 27 -1.11 11.93 -8.98
N GLY A 28 -1.41 10.65 -8.77
CA GLY A 28 -0.56 9.73 -8.03
C GLY A 28 0.78 9.54 -8.74
N LEU A 29 1.86 9.69 -7.98
CA LEU A 29 3.22 9.57 -8.50
C LEU A 29 3.84 8.22 -8.16
N LEU A 30 3.41 7.60 -7.04
CA LEU A 30 3.79 6.24 -6.67
C LEU A 30 2.74 5.59 -5.78
N ASP A 31 2.35 4.36 -6.14
CA ASP A 31 1.49 3.50 -5.33
C ASP A 31 2.31 2.74 -4.29
N ALA A 32 1.90 2.85 -3.03
CA ALA A 32 2.54 2.20 -1.90
C ALA A 32 1.50 1.70 -0.90
N ALA A 33 1.92 0.87 0.04
CA ALA A 33 1.14 0.50 1.21
C ALA A 33 2.05 0.38 2.43
N MET A 34 1.51 0.72 3.59
CA MET A 34 2.12 0.40 4.88
C MET A 34 1.50 -0.90 5.38
N GLU A 35 2.34 -1.91 5.59
CA GLU A 35 1.91 -3.22 6.05
C GLU A 35 2.10 -3.32 7.57
N PHE A 36 1.10 -3.89 8.25
CA PHE A 36 1.07 -4.01 9.71
C PHE A 36 0.53 -5.39 10.13
N THR A 37 0.79 -5.76 11.38
CA THR A 37 0.12 -6.87 12.07
C THR A 37 -0.50 -6.38 13.37
N VAL A 38 -1.74 -6.77 13.63
CA VAL A 38 -2.37 -6.64 14.97
C VAL A 38 -2.16 -7.95 15.71
N ASP A 39 -1.48 -7.91 16.85
CA ASP A 39 -1.23 -9.10 17.67
C ASP A 39 -2.43 -9.49 18.55
N ALA A 40 -2.28 -10.57 19.32
CA ALA A 40 -3.35 -11.09 20.18
C ALA A 40 -3.74 -10.12 21.32
N ASP A 41 -2.84 -9.24 21.74
CA ASP A 41 -3.10 -8.21 22.75
C ASP A 41 -3.77 -6.97 22.12
N GLY A 42 -3.93 -6.96 20.79
CA GLY A 42 -4.49 -5.85 20.03
C GLY A 42 -3.45 -4.77 19.71
N LYS A 43 -2.16 -5.02 19.93
CA LYS A 43 -1.10 -4.06 19.61
C LYS A 43 -0.77 -4.11 18.13
N VAL A 44 -0.55 -2.93 17.53
CA VAL A 44 -0.21 -2.81 16.12
C VAL A 44 1.29 -2.74 15.91
N HIS A 45 1.81 -3.60 15.04
CA HIS A 45 3.22 -3.68 14.65
C HIS A 45 3.38 -3.31 13.19
N PHE A 46 4.33 -2.44 12.88
CA PHE A 46 4.68 -2.11 11.50
C PHE A 46 5.59 -3.20 10.91
N GLU A 47 5.20 -3.76 9.77
CA GLU A 47 5.90 -4.86 9.10
C GLU A 47 6.80 -4.35 7.96
N GLY A 48 6.42 -3.24 7.33
CA GLY A 48 7.24 -2.61 6.30
C GLY A 48 6.46 -1.81 5.27
N LEU A 49 7.23 -1.20 4.37
CA LEU A 49 6.70 -0.48 3.22
C LEU A 49 6.63 -1.39 2.00
N SER A 50 5.45 -1.49 1.42
CA SER A 50 5.16 -2.17 0.17
C SER A 50 5.06 -1.14 -0.94
N LEU A 51 5.75 -1.35 -2.06
CA LEU A 51 5.63 -0.52 -3.27
C LEU A 51 5.04 -1.39 -4.38
N PHE A 52 4.09 -0.88 -5.15
CA PHE A 52 3.45 -1.65 -6.20
C PHE A 52 3.17 -0.83 -7.44
N THR A 53 2.80 -1.52 -8.51
CA THR A 53 2.47 -0.92 -9.80
C THR A 53 1.01 -1.14 -10.09
N THR A 54 0.38 -0.12 -10.69
CA THR A 54 -0.97 -0.22 -11.24
C THR A 54 -0.93 0.10 -12.74
N ALA A 55 -1.70 -0.65 -13.53
CA ALA A 55 -1.89 -0.34 -14.94
C ALA A 55 -2.75 0.94 -15.07
N PRO A 56 -2.75 1.65 -16.22
CA PRO A 56 -3.58 2.84 -16.44
C PRO A 56 -5.10 2.65 -16.18
N GLY A 57 -5.57 1.40 -16.16
CA GLY A 57 -6.94 1.03 -15.80
C GLY A 57 -7.18 0.74 -14.31
N GLY A 58 -6.19 0.93 -13.43
CA GLY A 58 -6.23 0.64 -12.00
C GLY A 58 -6.02 -0.83 -11.64
N ALA A 59 -5.71 -1.69 -12.61
CA ALA A 59 -5.44 -3.10 -12.33
C ALA A 59 -4.07 -3.25 -11.65
N TYR A 60 -4.02 -4.03 -10.57
CA TYR A 60 -2.78 -4.39 -9.89
C TYR A 60 -1.80 -5.08 -10.85
N GLY A 61 -0.59 -4.53 -10.97
CA GLY A 61 0.45 -4.98 -11.90
C GLY A 61 1.57 -5.80 -11.26
N GLY A 62 1.71 -5.75 -9.93
CA GLY A 62 2.76 -6.45 -9.18
C GLY A 62 3.39 -5.57 -8.11
N ASN A 63 4.11 -6.20 -7.18
CA ASN A 63 4.77 -5.56 -6.06
C ASN A 63 6.28 -5.50 -6.28
N LEU A 64 6.90 -4.36 -6.01
CA LEU A 64 8.35 -4.31 -5.90
C LEU A 64 8.79 -5.12 -4.67
N THR A 65 9.87 -5.87 -4.85
CA THR A 65 10.50 -6.73 -3.86
C THR A 65 11.96 -6.35 -3.74
N ALA A 66 12.36 -5.89 -2.58
CA ALA A 66 13.75 -5.60 -2.20
C ALA A 66 13.90 -5.72 -0.68
N HIS A 67 15.13 -5.58 -0.18
CA HIS A 67 15.35 -5.40 1.26
C HIS A 67 14.52 -4.21 1.78
N PRO A 68 13.93 -4.25 3.00
CA PRO A 68 13.10 -3.17 3.52
C PRO A 68 13.75 -1.77 3.44
N ASP A 69 15.01 -1.63 3.85
CA ASP A 69 15.74 -0.36 3.75
C ASP A 69 15.94 0.12 2.30
N ARG A 70 16.00 -0.82 1.34
CA ARG A 70 16.06 -0.48 -0.08
C ARG A 70 14.71 0.02 -0.58
N LEU A 71 13.60 -0.62 -0.19
CA LEU A 71 12.25 -0.16 -0.54
C LEU A 71 11.97 1.24 0.03
N ARG A 72 12.35 1.50 1.28
CA ARG A 72 12.22 2.83 1.89
C ARG A 72 12.98 3.90 1.10
N ARG A 73 14.26 3.65 0.79
CA ARG A 73 15.08 4.55 -0.03
C ARG A 73 14.47 4.76 -1.41
N THR A 74 14.04 3.70 -2.08
CA THR A 74 13.38 3.78 -3.38
C THR A 74 12.14 4.68 -3.33
N TRP A 75 11.29 4.56 -2.30
CA TRP A 75 10.12 5.44 -2.20
C TRP A 75 10.50 6.90 -2.05
N LEU A 76 11.45 7.20 -1.17
CA LEU A 76 11.91 8.56 -0.92
C LEU A 76 12.58 9.17 -2.15
N ASP A 77 13.37 8.38 -2.88
CA ASP A 77 14.01 8.81 -4.13
C ASP A 77 12.95 9.11 -5.20
N CYS A 78 11.96 8.23 -5.39
CA CYS A 78 10.85 8.46 -6.32
C CYS A 78 10.04 9.69 -5.92
N ALA A 79 9.73 9.85 -4.62
CA ALA A 79 9.00 11.00 -4.11
C ALA A 79 9.75 12.31 -4.35
N ALA A 80 11.07 12.33 -4.08
CA ALA A 80 11.92 13.49 -4.32
C ALA A 80 11.99 13.87 -5.81
N LYS A 81 12.17 12.89 -6.71
CA LYS A 81 12.14 13.10 -8.17
C LYS A 81 10.81 13.69 -8.63
N ALA A 82 9.71 13.29 -7.99
CA ALA A 82 8.38 13.74 -8.32
C ALA A 82 7.99 15.08 -7.64
N GLY A 83 8.89 15.69 -6.87
CA GLY A 83 8.65 16.93 -6.14
C GLY A 83 7.71 16.78 -4.93
N CYS A 84 7.45 15.56 -4.49
CA CYS A 84 6.68 15.26 -3.29
C CYS A 84 7.52 15.59 -2.04
N PRO A 85 7.01 16.36 -1.06
CA PRO A 85 7.71 16.69 0.19
C PRO A 85 7.77 15.52 1.20
N LEU A 86 7.82 14.27 0.72
CA LEU A 86 8.02 13.10 1.56
C LEU A 86 9.49 13.03 1.99
N SER A 87 9.72 12.99 3.29
CA SER A 87 11.04 12.81 3.89
C SER A 87 11.00 11.66 4.88
N GLU A 88 12.16 11.17 5.30
CA GLU A 88 12.29 10.13 6.34
C GLU A 88 11.46 10.48 7.59
N ARG A 89 11.57 11.72 8.07
CA ARG A 89 10.83 12.20 9.25
C ARG A 89 9.31 12.18 9.03
N VAL A 90 8.86 12.58 7.85
CA VAL A 90 7.43 12.56 7.51
C VAL A 90 6.95 11.10 7.44
N LEU A 91 7.72 10.22 6.81
CA LEU A 91 7.41 8.79 6.72
C LEU A 91 7.27 8.15 8.11
N GLU A 92 8.22 8.38 9.02
CA GLU A 92 8.12 7.86 10.39
C GLU A 92 6.88 8.39 11.12
N THR A 93 6.61 9.69 10.99
CA THR A 93 5.40 10.29 11.59
C THR A 93 4.11 9.66 11.04
N LEU A 94 4.09 9.32 9.75
CA LEU A 94 2.95 8.67 9.12
C LEU A 94 2.77 7.24 9.61
N ILE A 95 3.85 6.47 9.74
CA ILE A 95 3.83 5.10 10.27
C ILE A 95 3.28 5.11 11.70
N GLU A 96 3.84 5.96 12.57
CA GLU A 96 3.42 6.08 13.98
C GLU A 96 1.94 6.47 14.13
N ARG A 97 1.50 7.48 13.36
CA ARG A 97 0.11 7.94 13.40
C ARG A 97 -0.85 6.90 12.85
N THR A 98 -0.46 6.21 11.78
CA THR A 98 -1.28 5.14 11.18
C THR A 98 -1.41 3.97 12.16
N ALA A 99 -0.30 3.50 12.74
CA ALA A 99 -0.30 2.44 13.75
C ALA A 99 -1.21 2.81 14.94
N SER A 100 -1.06 4.03 15.47
CA SER A 100 -1.88 4.52 16.59
C SER A 100 -3.38 4.54 16.26
N ARG A 101 -3.75 4.90 15.03
CA ARG A 101 -5.15 4.90 14.57
C ARG A 101 -5.68 3.49 14.36
N LEU A 102 -4.88 2.60 13.78
CA LEU A 102 -5.24 1.19 13.64
C LEU A 102 -5.45 0.53 15.01
N GLU A 103 -4.60 0.82 15.99
CA GLU A 103 -4.72 0.26 17.34
C GLU A 103 -5.99 0.76 18.04
N ALA A 104 -6.31 2.05 17.86
CA ALA A 104 -7.54 2.63 18.41
C ALA A 104 -8.82 2.07 17.76
N CYS A 105 -8.79 1.77 16.46
CA CYS A 105 -9.99 1.36 15.71
C CYS A 105 -10.18 -0.16 15.66
N TYR A 106 -9.10 -0.93 15.55
CA TYR A 106 -9.14 -2.36 15.28
C TYR A 106 -8.39 -3.19 16.33
N GLY A 107 -7.56 -2.57 17.15
CA GLY A 107 -6.70 -3.24 18.13
C GLY A 107 -7.16 -3.08 19.58
N ALA A 108 -6.22 -2.78 20.46
CA ALA A 108 -6.43 -2.68 21.91
C ALA A 108 -7.40 -1.56 22.31
N GLY A 109 -7.56 -0.53 21.48
CA GLY A 109 -8.50 0.57 21.73
C GLY A 109 -9.94 0.27 21.29
N GLN A 110 -10.18 -0.84 20.59
CA GLN A 110 -11.54 -1.23 20.21
C GLN A 110 -12.32 -1.70 21.45
N VAL A 111 -13.40 -0.97 21.75
CA VAL A 111 -14.25 -1.17 22.95
C VAL A 111 -15.05 -2.46 22.86
N ASP A 112 -15.49 -2.82 21.66
CA ASP A 112 -16.14 -4.12 21.43
C ASP A 112 -15.08 -5.18 21.13
N GLU A 113 -14.75 -5.98 22.14
CA GLU A 113 -13.74 -7.05 22.02
C GLU A 113 -14.06 -8.05 20.89
N THR A 114 -15.34 -8.21 20.51
CA THR A 114 -15.74 -9.09 19.40
C THR A 114 -15.38 -8.51 18.02
N MET A 115 -15.14 -7.21 17.96
CA MET A 115 -14.74 -6.47 16.76
C MET A 115 -13.23 -6.21 16.70
N ARG A 116 -12.45 -6.71 17.67
CA ARG A 116 -10.99 -6.62 17.63
C ARG A 116 -10.45 -7.50 16.51
N TYR A 117 -9.64 -6.90 15.64
CA TYR A 117 -8.95 -7.60 14.58
C TYR A 117 -7.64 -8.18 15.10
N VAL A 118 -7.32 -9.42 14.73
CA VAL A 118 -6.02 -10.05 14.99
C VAL A 118 -5.52 -10.62 13.67
N GLY A 119 -4.35 -10.16 13.23
CA GLY A 119 -3.77 -10.59 11.97
C GLY A 119 -3.12 -9.47 11.15
N PRO A 120 -2.62 -9.83 9.95
CA PRO A 120 -1.97 -8.89 9.04
C PRO A 120 -2.98 -7.96 8.35
N LEU A 121 -2.59 -6.71 8.13
CA LEU A 121 -3.37 -5.75 7.36
C LEU A 121 -2.47 -4.79 6.57
N GLY A 122 -2.96 -4.31 5.43
CA GLY A 122 -2.31 -3.29 4.63
C GLY A 122 -3.11 -1.98 4.65
N VAL A 123 -2.42 -0.84 4.64
CA VAL A 123 -3.01 0.48 4.42
C VAL A 123 -2.41 1.05 3.15
N ASP A 124 -3.22 1.22 2.12
CA ASP A 124 -2.75 1.77 0.86
C ASP A 124 -2.47 3.27 1.02
N VAL A 125 -1.41 3.75 0.39
CA VAL A 125 -0.92 5.12 0.52
C VAL A 125 -0.39 5.62 -0.82
N LEU A 126 -0.63 6.88 -1.14
CA LEU A 126 -0.22 7.48 -2.40
C LEU A 126 0.68 8.70 -2.17
N GLY A 127 1.84 8.71 -2.83
CA GLY A 127 2.65 9.92 -2.95
C GLY A 127 2.09 10.84 -4.03
N ALA A 128 1.84 12.12 -3.69
CA ALA A 128 1.33 13.13 -4.62
C ALA A 128 2.24 14.37 -4.65
N ARG A 129 2.05 15.23 -5.65
CA ARG A 129 2.89 16.42 -5.83
C ARG A 129 2.66 17.45 -4.72
N GLU A 130 1.42 17.55 -4.27
CA GLU A 130 0.99 18.47 -3.20
C GLU A 130 1.41 17.97 -1.81
N GLY A 131 1.97 16.77 -1.70
CA GLY A 131 2.26 16.13 -0.42
C GLY A 131 1.85 14.67 -0.39
N TRP A 132 1.45 14.24 0.79
CA TRP A 132 0.92 12.90 1.00
C TRP A 132 -0.60 12.99 1.12
N LEU A 133 -1.31 12.16 0.36
CA LEU A 133 -2.76 12.12 0.37
C LEU A 133 -3.21 10.74 0.86
N PRO A 134 -3.83 10.64 2.06
CA PRO A 134 -4.34 9.37 2.55
C PRO A 134 -5.54 8.95 1.71
N TYR A 135 -5.37 7.92 0.89
CA TYR A 135 -6.47 7.12 0.34
C TYR A 135 -6.55 5.86 1.19
N VAL A 136 -7.50 5.85 2.13
CA VAL A 136 -7.50 4.95 3.30
C VAL A 136 -8.17 3.62 2.98
N GLU A 137 -7.81 2.98 1.86
CA GLU A 137 -8.19 1.57 1.72
C GLU A 137 -7.41 0.78 2.78
N ILE A 138 -8.15 0.22 3.73
CA ILE A 138 -7.60 -0.68 4.72
C ILE A 138 -7.98 -2.10 4.34
N ASN A 139 -6.96 -2.90 4.20
CA ASN A 139 -7.00 -4.26 3.75
C ASN A 139 -6.77 -5.19 4.94
N LEU A 140 -7.82 -5.53 5.69
CA LEU A 140 -7.77 -6.39 6.89
C LEU A 140 -7.53 -7.89 6.56
N ARG A 141 -6.42 -8.15 5.88
CA ARG A 141 -5.92 -9.47 5.48
C ARG A 141 -4.45 -9.37 5.12
N ARG A 142 -3.80 -10.52 4.96
CA ARG A 142 -2.48 -10.59 4.33
C ARG A 142 -2.59 -10.11 2.88
N THR A 143 -1.78 -9.11 2.53
CA THR A 143 -1.71 -8.50 1.20
C THR A 143 -0.55 -9.09 0.38
N MET A 144 -0.49 -8.77 -0.92
CA MET A 144 0.71 -9.06 -1.73
C MET A 144 1.95 -8.31 -1.26
N GLY A 145 1.78 -7.16 -0.58
CA GLY A 145 2.87 -6.43 0.04
C GLY A 145 3.55 -7.23 1.15
N HIS A 146 2.79 -7.94 1.99
CA HIS A 146 3.37 -8.86 2.99
C HIS A 146 4.20 -9.97 2.34
N VAL A 147 3.73 -10.51 1.20
CA VAL A 147 4.46 -11.55 0.45
C VAL A 147 5.76 -10.96 -0.12
N ALA A 148 5.69 -9.78 -0.73
CA ALA A 148 6.84 -9.08 -1.28
C ALA A 148 7.88 -8.73 -0.21
N LEU A 149 7.44 -8.26 0.96
CA LEU A 149 8.32 -8.00 2.11
C LEU A 149 9.01 -9.28 2.60
N ALA A 150 8.28 -10.40 2.72
CA ALA A 150 8.86 -11.67 3.14
C ALA A 150 9.89 -12.23 2.14
N VAL A 151 9.68 -12.04 0.83
CA VAL A 151 10.67 -12.42 -0.20
C VAL A 151 11.86 -11.45 -0.16
N GLY A 152 11.60 -10.16 -0.06
CA GLY A 152 12.60 -9.08 -0.07
C GLY A 152 13.52 -9.08 1.14
N ALA A 153 13.03 -9.52 2.31
CA ALA A 153 13.84 -9.72 3.51
C ALA A 153 15.00 -10.72 3.33
N ARG A 154 14.95 -11.55 2.27
CA ARG A 154 16.03 -12.48 1.91
C ARG A 154 17.10 -11.85 1.00
N PHE A 155 16.89 -10.62 0.55
CA PHE A 155 17.82 -9.93 -0.36
C PHE A 155 18.86 -9.15 0.44
N SER A 156 20.04 -8.94 -0.14
CA SER A 156 20.99 -7.97 0.42
C SER A 156 20.45 -6.53 0.26
N PRO A 157 20.79 -5.61 1.17
CA PRO A 157 20.40 -4.20 1.07
C PRO A 157 20.81 -3.50 -0.24
N ASP A 158 21.87 -3.99 -0.89
CA ASP A 158 22.40 -3.42 -2.12
C ASP A 158 21.75 -3.97 -3.40
N ARG A 159 21.02 -5.09 -3.29
CA ARG A 159 20.33 -5.68 -4.43
C ARG A 159 19.22 -4.74 -4.92
N SER A 160 19.20 -4.49 -6.23
CA SER A 160 18.16 -3.67 -6.86
C SER A 160 16.76 -4.28 -6.67
N PRO A 161 15.71 -3.45 -6.56
CA PRO A 161 14.34 -3.93 -6.51
C PRO A 161 13.99 -4.76 -7.74
N ARG A 162 13.07 -5.71 -7.54
CA ARG A 162 12.55 -6.61 -8.56
C ARG A 162 11.03 -6.58 -8.54
N LEU A 163 10.38 -6.76 -9.68
CA LEU A 163 8.92 -6.80 -9.73
C LEU A 163 8.42 -8.23 -9.48
N LEU A 164 7.69 -8.43 -8.40
CA LEU A 164 7.02 -9.68 -8.05
C LEU A 164 5.63 -9.72 -8.69
N ARG A 165 5.40 -10.74 -9.52
CA ARG A 165 4.13 -10.99 -10.18
C ARG A 165 3.69 -12.43 -9.97
N VAL A 166 2.38 -12.63 -9.94
CA VAL A 166 1.76 -13.95 -9.94
C VAL A 166 0.98 -14.10 -11.24
N ALA A 167 1.24 -15.17 -11.96
CA ALA A 167 0.58 -15.53 -13.22
C ALA A 167 0.21 -17.02 -13.21
N ASP A 168 -0.51 -17.47 -14.24
CA ASP A 168 -1.01 -18.85 -14.33
C ASP A 168 0.10 -19.91 -14.30
N ASP A 169 1.31 -19.54 -14.74
CA ASP A 169 2.53 -20.37 -14.75
C ASP A 169 3.39 -20.23 -13.48
N GLY A 170 2.97 -19.40 -12.53
CA GLY A 170 3.56 -19.32 -11.20
C GLY A 170 4.01 -17.91 -10.79
N LEU A 171 5.05 -17.88 -9.96
CA LEU A 171 5.58 -16.66 -9.35
C LEU A 171 6.80 -16.18 -10.13
N HIS A 172 6.72 -14.94 -10.60
CA HIS A 172 7.75 -14.30 -11.40
C HIS A 172 8.41 -13.19 -10.60
N LEU A 173 9.73 -13.11 -10.73
CA LEU A 173 10.52 -12.05 -10.15
C LEU A 173 11.28 -11.38 -11.29
N ASP A 174 10.74 -10.29 -11.82
CA ASP A 174 11.23 -9.62 -13.03
C ASP A 174 12.16 -8.46 -12.69
N GLU A 175 12.98 -8.03 -13.65
CA GLU A 175 13.72 -6.78 -13.50
C GLU A 175 12.74 -5.61 -13.44
N TRP A 176 12.99 -4.69 -12.51
CA TRP A 176 12.24 -3.45 -12.43
C TRP A 176 13.08 -2.33 -13.03
N ASN A 177 12.65 -1.83 -14.17
CA ASN A 177 13.20 -0.62 -14.78
C ASN A 177 12.39 0.55 -14.28
N GLU A 178 13.03 1.43 -13.51
CA GLU A 178 12.48 2.73 -13.12
C GLU A 178 12.33 3.55 -14.41
N ALA A 179 11.11 3.60 -14.96
CA ALA A 179 10.78 4.37 -16.15
C ALA A 179 10.67 5.87 -15.82
#